data_AF-A0AAJ3HR60-F1
#
_entry.id   AF-A0AAJ3HR60-F1
#
_cell.length_a   1.000
_cell.length_b   1.000
_cell.length_c   1.000
_cell.angle_alpha   90.00
_cell.angle_beta   90.00
_cell.angle_gamma   90.00
#
_symmetry.space_group_name_H-M   'P 1'
#
loop_
_entity.id
_entity.type
_entity.pdbx_description
1 polymer ?
#
loop_
_entity_poly.entity_id
_entity_poly.type
_entity_poly.pdbx_seq_one_letter_code
_entity_poly.pdbx_strand_id
1 'polypeptide(L)'
;MVTCAVLGGYTLVGGSLGALYQPAEFLIIFGAGIGAFIVGNNGRAIVSTVKILPKLLRSTNYNKAMYMDLMALMFRLLSKARQNGMLALERDIENPQQSDIFSQYPRIMKDAYILNFITDYMRLMVTGNMNPYEIESLMDEEIATFEEE
;
A
#
# COMPACT_ATOMS: atom_id res chain seq x y z
N MET A 1 3.53 -5.22 22.47
CA MET A 1 3.21 -6.30 23.44
C MET A 1 4.48 -6.90 24.05
N VAL A 2 5.50 -7.25 23.25
CA VAL A 2 6.79 -7.78 23.75
C VAL A 2 7.59 -6.75 24.56
N THR A 3 7.67 -5.50 24.11
CA THR A 3 8.37 -4.42 24.82
C THR A 3 7.82 -4.16 26.22
N CYS A 4 6.49 -4.21 26.40
CA CYS A 4 5.85 -4.07 27.70
C CYS A 4 6.13 -5.25 28.64
N ALA A 5 6.23 -6.48 28.11
CA ALA A 5 6.55 -7.66 28.91
C ALA A 5 8.00 -7.63 29.42
N VAL A 6 8.95 -7.23 28.57
CA VAL A 6 10.38 -7.12 28.94
C VAL A 6 10.60 -5.99 29.95
N LEU A 7 10.03 -4.81 29.69
CA LEU A 7 10.15 -3.66 30.61
C LEU A 7 9.41 -3.92 31.94
N GLY A 8 8.22 -4.53 31.89
CA GLY A 8 7.45 -4.91 33.07
C GLY A 8 8.19 -5.93 33.94
N GLY A 9 8.72 -7.00 33.35
CA GLY A 9 9.51 -8.00 34.06
C GLY A 9 10.77 -7.44 34.73
N TYR A 10 11.48 -6.52 34.04
CA TYR A 10 12.70 -5.90 34.58
C TYR A 10 12.41 -4.95 35.76
N THR A 11 11.29 -4.22 35.70
CA THR A 11 10.85 -3.36 36.81
C THR A 11 10.37 -4.14 38.03
N LEU A 12 9.76 -5.32 37.85
CA LEU A 12 9.28 -6.18 38.94
C LEU A 12 10.42 -6.79 39.78
N VAL A 13 11.59 -7.00 39.18
CA VAL A 13 12.80 -7.50 39.87
C VAL A 13 13.58 -6.36 40.56
N GLY A 14 13.07 -5.12 40.51
CA GLY A 14 13.71 -3.94 41.12
C GLY A 14 14.85 -3.34 40.28
N GLY A 15 14.92 -3.66 38.98
CA GLY A 15 15.91 -3.11 38.07
C GLY A 15 15.67 -1.63 37.75
N SER A 16 16.71 -0.80 37.86
CA SER A 16 16.61 0.62 37.47
C SER A 16 16.54 0.71 35.93
N LEU A 17 15.48 1.33 35.40
CA LEU A 17 15.33 1.55 33.95
C LEU A 17 16.49 2.39 33.36
N GLY A 18 17.21 3.15 34.19
CA GLY A 18 18.39 3.91 33.79
C GLY A 18 19.61 3.05 33.43
N ALA A 19 19.74 1.84 34.00
CA ALA A 19 20.82 0.93 33.66
C ALA A 19 20.66 0.30 32.25
N LEU A 20 19.41 0.21 31.75
CA LEU A 20 19.11 -0.23 30.38
C LEU A 20 19.46 0.84 29.34
N TYR A 21 19.57 2.11 29.74
CA TYR A 21 19.90 3.20 28.84
C TYR A 21 21.41 3.41 28.79
N GLN A 22 22.14 2.41 28.28
CA GLN A 22 23.58 2.50 28.04
C GLN A 22 23.87 2.73 26.55
N PRO A 23 24.30 3.95 26.15
CA PRO A 23 24.53 4.28 24.74
C PRO A 23 25.55 3.36 24.05
N ALA A 24 26.52 2.86 24.81
CA ALA A 24 27.55 1.95 24.33
C ALA A 24 26.98 0.58 23.91
N GLU A 25 26.04 0.02 24.68
CA GLU A 25 25.43 -1.27 24.33
C GLU A 25 24.54 -1.16 23.09
N PHE A 26 23.79 -0.06 22.96
CA PHE A 26 23.07 0.24 21.73
C PHE A 26 23.99 0.30 20.52
N LEU A 27 25.14 0.97 20.63
CA LEU A 27 26.11 1.05 19.54
C LEU A 27 26.69 -0.33 19.17
N ILE A 28 27.00 -1.16 20.17
CA ILE A 28 27.56 -2.51 19.95
C ILE A 28 26.52 -3.44 19.32
N ILE A 29 25.31 -3.52 19.90
CA ILE A 29 24.25 -4.43 19.41
C ILE A 29 23.78 -3.99 18.03
N PHE A 30 23.52 -2.70 17.84
CA PHE A 30 23.07 -2.15 16.57
C PHE A 30 24.16 -2.25 15.51
N GLY A 31 25.41 -1.93 15.85
CA GLY A 31 26.57 -2.04 14.96
C GLY A 31 26.87 -3.48 14.55
N ALA A 32 26.81 -4.43 15.47
CA ALA A 32 26.97 -5.85 15.18
C ALA A 32 25.82 -6.39 14.32
N GLY A 33 24.58 -5.96 14.59
CA GLY A 33 23.41 -6.32 13.79
C GLY A 33 23.49 -5.82 12.35
N ILE A 34 23.84 -4.54 12.14
CA ILE A 34 24.06 -3.97 10.81
C ILE A 34 25.24 -4.67 10.11
N GLY A 35 26.35 -4.91 10.82
CA GLY A 35 27.51 -5.60 10.27
C GLY A 35 27.19 -7.02 9.81
N ALA A 36 26.51 -7.80 10.63
CA ALA A 36 26.05 -9.14 10.28
C ALA A 36 25.05 -9.12 9.11
N PHE A 37 24.15 -8.13 9.07
CA PHE A 37 23.22 -7.95 7.96
C PHE A 37 23.94 -7.65 6.65
N ILE A 38 24.97 -6.81 6.65
CA ILE A 38 25.75 -6.47 5.44
C ILE A 38 26.55 -7.68 4.96
N VAL A 39 27.17 -8.45 5.87
CA VAL A 39 27.98 -9.63 5.49
C VAL A 39 27.10 -10.80 5.04
N GLY A 40 25.92 -10.97 5.64
CA GLY A 40 25.01 -12.08 5.37
C GLY A 40 24.08 -11.90 4.15
N ASN A 41 24.00 -10.69 3.57
CA ASN A 41 23.10 -10.40 2.47
C ASN A 41 23.84 -9.96 1.22
N ASN A 42 23.28 -10.28 0.04
CA ASN A 42 23.81 -9.80 -1.23
C ASN A 42 23.54 -8.28 -1.39
N GLY A 43 24.40 -7.56 -2.11
CA GLY A 43 24.29 -6.10 -2.28
C GLY A 43 22.94 -5.63 -2.82
N ARG A 44 22.26 -6.45 -3.65
CA ARG A 44 20.88 -6.16 -4.11
C ARG A 44 19.86 -6.20 -2.97
N ALA A 45 19.95 -7.17 -2.06
CA ALA A 45 19.04 -7.30 -0.93
C ALA A 45 19.20 -6.12 0.04
N ILE A 46 20.44 -5.70 0.32
CA ILE A 46 20.72 -4.53 1.17
C ILE A 46 20.05 -3.27 0.60
N VAL A 47 20.21 -3.02 -0.71
CA VAL A 47 19.61 -1.86 -1.37
C VAL A 47 18.08 -1.91 -1.35
N SER A 48 17.49 -3.09 -1.58
CA SER A 48 16.03 -3.26 -1.50
C SER A 48 15.50 -3.03 -0.09
N THR A 49 16.13 -3.59 0.94
CA THR A 49 15.74 -3.41 2.35
C THR A 49 15.81 -1.94 2.75
N VAL A 50 16.88 -1.23 2.40
CA VAL A 50 17.02 0.21 2.72
C VAL A 50 15.95 1.05 2.01
N LYS A 51 15.55 0.70 0.78
CA LYS A 51 14.46 1.39 0.06
C LYS A 51 13.08 1.14 0.69
N ILE A 52 12.85 -0.04 1.26
CA ILE A 52 11.55 -0.43 1.83
C ILE A 52 11.41 0.01 3.28
N LEU A 53 12.51 0.11 4.04
CA LEU A 53 12.52 0.57 5.43
C LEU A 53 11.74 1.88 5.69
N PRO A 54 11.89 2.96 4.90
CA PRO A 54 11.08 4.16 5.09
C PRO A 54 9.61 3.97 4.70
N LYS A 55 9.27 3.01 3.83
CA LYS A 55 7.87 2.67 3.52
C LYS A 55 7.20 1.95 4.70
N LEU A 56 7.92 1.08 5.42
CA LEU A 56 7.41 0.37 6.60
C LEU A 56 7.10 1.32 7.78
N LEU A 57 7.91 2.36 7.94
CA LEU A 57 7.67 3.40 8.95
C LEU A 57 6.54 4.37 8.56
N ARG A 58 6.18 4.41 7.28
CA ARG A 58 5.09 5.24 6.79
C ARG A 58 3.78 4.49 7.03
N SER A 59 2.91 5.07 7.85
CA SER A 59 1.56 4.55 8.08
C SER A 59 0.87 4.27 6.73
N THR A 60 0.17 3.14 6.66
CA THR A 60 -0.68 2.80 5.52
C THR A 60 -1.64 3.96 5.24
N ASN A 61 -1.73 4.40 3.97
CA ASN A 61 -2.67 5.45 3.57
C ASN A 61 -4.13 4.95 3.55
N TYR A 62 -4.31 3.62 3.69
CA TYR A 62 -5.58 2.91 3.76
C TYR A 62 -6.33 3.18 5.07
N ASN A 63 -7.04 4.31 5.11
CA ASN A 63 -7.92 4.67 6.22
C ASN A 63 -9.39 4.56 5.80
N LYS A 64 -10.30 4.68 6.78
CA LYS A 64 -11.75 4.66 6.52
C LYS A 64 -12.17 5.67 5.46
N ALA A 65 -11.56 6.87 5.42
CA ALA A 65 -11.89 7.89 4.43
C ALA A 65 -11.51 7.44 3.02
N MET A 66 -10.38 6.75 2.84
CA MET A 66 -9.95 6.20 1.55
C MET A 66 -10.93 5.16 1.02
N TYR A 67 -11.43 4.26 1.87
CA TYR A 67 -12.46 3.28 1.48
C TYR A 67 -13.79 3.96 1.12
N MET A 68 -14.19 5.00 1.86
CA MET A 68 -15.40 5.77 1.52
C MET A 68 -15.25 6.50 0.19
N ASP A 69 -14.09 7.12 -0.07
CA ASP A 69 -13.78 7.78 -1.33
C ASP A 69 -13.81 6.77 -2.49
N LEU A 70 -13.25 5.56 -2.28
CA LEU A 70 -13.22 4.49 -3.28
C LEU A 70 -14.65 4.04 -3.66
N MET A 71 -15.50 3.77 -2.68
CA MET A 71 -16.88 3.39 -2.92
C MET A 71 -17.69 4.50 -3.59
N ALA A 72 -17.46 5.75 -3.20
CA ALA A 72 -18.11 6.90 -3.82
C ALA A 72 -17.67 7.08 -5.28
N LEU A 73 -16.37 6.92 -5.57
CA LEU A 73 -15.83 6.96 -6.94
C LEU A 73 -16.47 5.87 -7.81
N MET A 74 -16.46 4.62 -7.34
CA MET A 74 -17.06 3.48 -8.06
C MET A 74 -18.54 3.70 -8.33
N PHE A 75 -19.29 4.19 -7.34
CA PHE A 75 -20.70 4.52 -7.52
C PHE A 75 -20.91 5.59 -8.59
N ARG A 76 -20.09 6.65 -8.63
CA ARG A 76 -20.22 7.70 -9.65
C ARG A 76 -19.88 7.19 -11.05
N LEU A 77 -18.82 6.39 -11.20
CA LEU A 77 -18.43 5.79 -12.47
C LEU A 77 -19.55 4.88 -13.00
N LEU A 78 -20.02 3.93 -12.19
CA LEU A 78 -21.07 2.99 -12.58
C LEU A 78 -22.42 3.70 -12.83
N SER A 79 -22.75 4.73 -12.05
CA SER A 79 -23.97 5.53 -12.27
C SER A 79 -23.92 6.27 -13.60
N LYS A 80 -22.77 6.86 -13.95
CA LYS A 80 -22.58 7.52 -15.25
C LYS A 80 -22.61 6.50 -16.40
N ALA A 81 -22.01 5.33 -16.22
CA ALA A 81 -22.10 4.21 -17.17
C ALA A 81 -23.55 3.82 -17.45
N ARG A 82 -24.36 3.71 -16.38
CA ARG A 82 -25.76 3.31 -16.48
C ARG A 82 -26.63 4.37 -17.16
N GLN A 83 -26.36 5.65 -16.93
CA GLN A 83 -27.17 6.74 -17.48
C GLN A 83 -26.78 7.09 -18.92
N ASN A 84 -25.49 7.16 -19.21
CA ASN A 84 -24.96 7.69 -20.47
C ASN A 84 -24.30 6.62 -21.36
N GLY A 85 -24.27 5.36 -20.91
CA GLY A 85 -23.59 4.26 -21.57
C GLY A 85 -22.11 4.14 -21.19
N MET A 86 -21.53 2.97 -21.47
CA MET A 86 -20.14 2.63 -21.11
C MET A 86 -19.12 3.53 -21.82
N LEU A 87 -19.38 3.90 -23.08
CA LEU A 87 -18.52 4.80 -23.87
C LEU A 87 -18.39 6.21 -23.26
N ALA A 88 -19.38 6.67 -22.49
CA ALA A 88 -19.32 7.97 -21.85
C ALA A 88 -18.22 8.07 -20.77
N LEU A 89 -17.67 6.94 -20.34
CA LEU A 89 -16.58 6.85 -19.38
C LEU A 89 -15.20 6.82 -20.03
N GLU A 90 -15.10 6.58 -21.34
CA GLU A 90 -13.82 6.43 -22.06
C GLU A 90 -12.89 7.63 -21.82
N ARG A 91 -13.43 8.85 -21.92
CA ARG A 91 -12.66 10.08 -21.68
C ARG A 91 -12.19 10.21 -20.23
N ASP A 92 -12.97 9.72 -19.28
CA ASP A 92 -12.63 9.78 -17.85
C ASP A 92 -11.53 8.77 -17.49
N ILE A 93 -11.56 7.58 -18.10
CA ILE A 93 -10.60 6.49 -17.80
C ILE A 93 -9.30 6.60 -18.60
N GLU A 94 -9.31 7.23 -19.79
CA GLU A 94 -8.10 7.51 -20.55
C GLU A 94 -7.28 8.62 -19.90
N ASN A 95 -7.96 9.65 -19.38
CA ASN A 95 -7.32 10.82 -18.79
C ASN A 95 -7.92 11.11 -17.41
N PRO A 96 -7.66 10.26 -16.39
CA PRO A 96 -8.20 10.46 -15.04
C PRO A 96 -7.77 11.79 -14.41
N GLN A 97 -6.65 12.36 -14.85
CA GLN A 97 -6.15 13.67 -14.39
C GLN A 97 -7.02 14.85 -14.86
N GLN A 98 -7.70 14.69 -15.99
CA GLN A 98 -8.58 15.71 -16.58
C GLN A 98 -10.06 15.43 -16.31
N SER A 99 -10.37 14.31 -15.65
CA SER A 99 -11.74 13.94 -15.35
C SER A 99 -12.27 14.68 -14.13
N ASP A 100 -13.43 15.31 -14.30
CA ASP A 100 -14.18 15.95 -13.21
C ASP A 100 -14.58 14.95 -12.10
N ILE A 101 -14.73 13.66 -12.44
CA ILE A 101 -15.07 12.62 -11.47
C ILE A 101 -13.85 12.31 -10.60
N PHE A 102 -12.70 12.00 -11.21
CA PHE A 102 -11.49 11.64 -10.48
C PHE A 102 -10.90 12.82 -9.71
N SER A 103 -11.03 14.05 -10.22
CA SER A 103 -10.57 15.28 -9.54
C SER A 103 -11.16 15.49 -8.14
N GLN A 104 -12.37 14.95 -7.89
CA GLN A 104 -13.03 15.01 -6.57
C GLN A 104 -12.40 14.06 -5.54
N TYR A 105 -11.56 13.13 -5.97
CA TYR A 105 -10.96 12.07 -5.14
C TYR A 105 -9.42 12.12 -5.19
N PRO A 106 -8.77 13.20 -4.70
CA PRO A 106 -7.32 13.37 -4.77
C PRO A 106 -6.54 12.33 -3.95
N ARG A 107 -7.18 11.64 -2.99
CA ARG A 107 -6.57 10.53 -2.25
C ARG A 107 -6.33 9.32 -3.14
N ILE A 108 -7.28 9.03 -4.04
CA ILE A 108 -7.19 7.93 -5.00
C ILE A 108 -6.22 8.30 -6.12
N MET A 109 -6.27 9.55 -6.61
CA MET A 109 -5.34 10.02 -7.66
C MET A 109 -3.86 10.01 -7.24
N LYS A 110 -3.57 10.10 -5.93
CA LYS A 110 -2.20 9.98 -5.41
C LYS A 110 -1.68 8.55 -5.40
N ASP A 111 -2.59 7.57 -5.44
CA ASP A 111 -2.26 6.15 -5.45
C ASP A 111 -2.35 5.63 -6.88
N ALA A 112 -1.20 5.59 -7.56
CA ALA A 112 -1.12 5.15 -8.94
C ALA A 112 -1.58 3.69 -9.11
N TYR A 113 -1.42 2.85 -8.10
CA TYR A 113 -1.82 1.44 -8.18
C TYR A 113 -3.34 1.31 -8.27
N ILE A 114 -4.06 1.91 -7.31
CA ILE A 114 -5.53 1.88 -7.29
C ILE A 114 -6.11 2.58 -8.52
N LEU A 115 -5.50 3.70 -8.92
CA LEU A 115 -5.95 4.44 -10.09
C LEU A 115 -5.84 3.57 -11.35
N ASN A 116 -4.67 2.97 -11.60
CA ASN A 116 -4.42 2.14 -12.77
C ASN A 116 -5.35 0.92 -12.78
N PHE A 117 -5.45 0.21 -11.65
CA PHE A 117 -6.33 -0.93 -11.49
C PHE A 117 -7.77 -0.58 -11.93
N ILE A 118 -8.36 0.47 -11.35
CA ILE A 118 -9.72 0.88 -11.72
C ILE A 118 -9.81 1.27 -13.21
N THR A 119 -8.89 2.09 -13.71
CA THR A 119 -8.97 2.58 -15.10
C THR A 119 -8.75 1.48 -16.14
N ASP A 120 -7.87 0.52 -15.88
CA ASP A 120 -7.53 -0.54 -16.81
C ASP A 120 -8.67 -1.56 -16.91
N TYR A 121 -9.27 -1.97 -15.78
CA TYR A 121 -10.47 -2.82 -15.80
C TYR A 121 -11.67 -2.12 -16.43
N MET A 122 -11.88 -0.84 -16.15
CA MET A 122 -12.94 -0.07 -16.81
C MET A 122 -12.68 0.04 -18.32
N ARG A 123 -11.42 0.15 -18.77
CA ARG A 123 -11.05 0.17 -20.20
C ARG A 123 -11.33 -1.17 -20.86
N LEU A 124 -11.00 -2.28 -20.20
CA LEU A 124 -11.34 -3.62 -20.66
C LEU A 124 -12.85 -3.80 -20.83
N MET A 125 -13.63 -3.31 -19.86
CA MET A 125 -15.09 -3.38 -19.94
C MET A 125 -15.68 -2.49 -21.04
N VAL A 126 -15.11 -1.29 -21.30
CA VAL A 126 -15.53 -0.41 -22.41
C VAL A 126 -15.23 -1.03 -23.78
N THR A 127 -14.10 -1.73 -23.90
CA THR A 127 -13.66 -2.37 -25.16
C THR A 127 -14.54 -3.57 -25.55
N GLY A 128 -15.37 -4.07 -24.63
CA GLY A 128 -16.51 -4.95 -24.93
C GLY A 128 -16.17 -6.38 -25.34
N ASN A 129 -14.93 -6.82 -25.15
CA ASN A 129 -14.43 -8.08 -25.74
C ASN A 129 -14.04 -9.17 -24.74
N MET A 130 -14.35 -9.01 -23.45
CA MET A 130 -13.97 -9.99 -22.42
C MET A 130 -15.17 -10.48 -21.61
N ASN A 131 -15.16 -11.77 -21.30
CA ASN A 131 -16.17 -12.42 -20.49
C ASN A 131 -16.03 -11.94 -19.02
N PRO A 132 -17.13 -11.60 -18.30
CA PRO A 132 -17.05 -11.21 -16.89
C PRO A 132 -16.24 -12.16 -16.01
N TYR A 133 -16.30 -13.48 -16.26
CA TYR A 133 -15.52 -14.47 -15.53
C TYR A 133 -14.00 -14.37 -15.79
N GLU A 134 -13.61 -13.98 -17.00
CA GLU A 134 -12.19 -13.75 -17.34
C GLU A 134 -11.67 -12.49 -16.65
N ILE A 135 -12.48 -11.43 -16.61
CA ILE A 135 -12.14 -10.20 -15.89
C ILE A 135 -11.97 -10.48 -14.39
N GLU A 136 -12.87 -11.27 -13.79
CA GLU A 136 -12.77 -11.70 -12.40
C GLU A 136 -11.48 -12.47 -12.13
N SER A 137 -11.16 -13.46 -12.98
CA SER A 137 -9.95 -14.26 -12.85
C SER A 137 -8.68 -13.40 -12.97
N LEU A 138 -8.67 -12.42 -13.89
CA LEU A 138 -7.56 -11.48 -14.05
C LEU A 138 -7.42 -10.54 -12.85
N MET A 139 -8.53 -10.04 -12.31
CA MET A 139 -8.52 -9.20 -11.10
C MET A 139 -7.94 -9.98 -9.91
N ASP A 140 -8.34 -11.23 -9.72
CA ASP A 140 -7.84 -12.07 -8.63
C ASP A 140 -6.35 -12.39 -8.79
N GLU A 141 -5.89 -12.68 -10.02
CA GLU A 141 -4.48 -12.95 -10.31
C GLU A 141 -3.60 -11.72 -10.08
N GLU A 142 -4.04 -10.52 -10.49
CA GLU A 142 -3.31 -9.27 -10.26
C GLU A 142 -3.25 -8.93 -8.77
N ILE A 143 -4.34 -9.12 -8.03
CA ILE A 143 -4.37 -8.91 -6.57
C ILE A 143 -3.42 -9.88 -5.87
N ALA A 144 -3.42 -11.16 -6.25
CA ALA A 144 -2.52 -12.17 -5.68
C ALA A 144 -1.05 -11.84 -5.94
N THR A 145 -0.72 -11.40 -7.17
CA THR A 145 0.63 -11.00 -7.53
C THR A 145 1.10 -9.81 -6.71
N PHE A 146 0.22 -8.83 -6.44
CA PHE A 146 0.55 -7.67 -5.62
C PHE A 146 0.71 -8.01 -4.14
N GLU A 147 0.02 -9.02 -3.62
CA GLU A 147 0.19 -9.47 -2.23
C GLU A 147 1.53 -10.19 -2.01
N GLU A 148 2.08 -10.82 -3.05
CA GLU A 148 3.37 -11.51 -3.01
C GLU A 148 4.59 -10.58 -3.13
N GLU A 149 4.43 -9.33 -3.63
CA GLU A 149 5.50 -8.32 -3.80
C GLU A 149 5.75 -7.39 -2.60
#